data_AF-A0A833JHS7-F1
#
_entry.id   AF-A0A833JHS7-F1
#
_cell.length_a   1.000
_cell.length_b   1.000
_cell.length_c   1.000
_cell.angle_alpha   90.00
_cell.angle_beta   90.00
_cell.angle_gamma   90.00
#
_symmetry.space_group_name_H-M   'P 1'
#
loop_
_entity.id
_entity.type
_entity.pdbx_description
1 polymer ?
#
loop_
_entity_poly.entity_id
_entity_poly.type
_entity_poly.pdbx_seq_one_letter_code
_entity_poly.pdbx_strand_id
1 'polypeptide(L)'
;MAHPNESRVEKKEHIVPQLTFRSWNSQFLKCSELFFPIMPYGKVFSNFCSWPQLNDLNVHLPSFICSWSGQKINFVLQRGMRVKEGFEGLYEPRIFLLGEVRTRLENWHDFFNAQIWYSFPKTKSALNMRQFFAFDEHAEFPWCKSPPNRMREQDYMTMFDEGGCLIAKINNVKVPFIFGHAIYERMLYGQTDLSMCAITIECEVSFLNKRLKDQLKILDLKAAKILSNRNIYYENKPFFTFSIAKALSYL
;
A
#
# COMPACT_ATOMS: atom_id res chain seq x y z
N MET A 1 -8.14 -28.20 -56.03
CA MET A 1 -8.01 -28.05 -54.56
C MET A 1 -6.54 -27.83 -54.23
N ALA A 2 -6.17 -26.58 -53.92
CA ALA A 2 -4.99 -26.15 -53.16
C ALA A 2 -4.95 -24.62 -53.28
N HIS A 3 -5.42 -23.91 -52.25
CA HIS A 3 -5.21 -22.47 -52.12
C HIS A 3 -3.86 -22.22 -51.43
N PRO A 4 -3.10 -21.19 -51.85
CA PRO A 4 -1.78 -20.92 -51.30
C PRO A 4 -1.85 -20.22 -49.92
N ASN A 5 -0.88 -20.57 -49.08
CA ASN A 5 -0.64 -20.02 -47.74
C ASN A 5 -0.48 -18.49 -47.77
N GLU A 6 -1.42 -17.75 -47.20
CA GLU A 6 -1.19 -16.38 -46.74
C GLU A 6 -0.55 -16.41 -45.35
N SER A 7 0.72 -16.03 -45.28
CA SER A 7 1.41 -15.76 -44.03
C SER A 7 0.83 -14.49 -43.39
N ARG A 8 0.04 -14.68 -42.34
CA ARG A 8 -0.44 -13.60 -41.48
C ARG A 8 0.76 -13.05 -40.69
N VAL A 9 1.45 -12.06 -41.25
CA VAL A 9 2.44 -11.28 -40.52
C VAL A 9 1.66 -10.39 -39.55
N GLU A 10 1.48 -10.85 -38.32
CA GLU A 10 1.02 -10.03 -37.22
C GLU A 10 2.03 -8.89 -37.02
N LYS A 11 1.58 -7.66 -37.23
CA LYS A 11 2.33 -6.45 -36.89
C LYS A 11 2.60 -6.49 -35.39
N LYS A 12 3.86 -6.71 -35.01
CA LYS A 12 4.34 -6.49 -33.64
C LYS A 12 4.06 -5.03 -33.29
N GLU A 13 3.08 -4.81 -32.42
CA GLU A 13 2.90 -3.53 -31.76
C GLU A 13 4.21 -3.15 -31.07
N HIS A 14 4.59 -1.88 -31.18
CA HIS A 14 5.78 -1.34 -30.53
C HIS A 14 5.61 -1.46 -29.01
N ILE A 15 6.17 -2.52 -28.43
CA ILE A 15 6.32 -2.68 -26.98
C ILE A 15 7.31 -1.60 -26.55
N VAL A 16 6.81 -0.50 -25.99
CA VAL A 16 7.64 0.47 -25.25
C VAL A 16 8.34 -0.33 -24.15
N PRO A 17 9.69 -0.28 -24.05
CA PRO A 17 10.41 -1.06 -23.04
C PRO A 17 9.89 -0.67 -21.65
N GLN A 18 9.18 -1.60 -21.00
CA GLN A 18 8.74 -1.40 -19.63
C GLN A 18 9.97 -1.36 -18.73
N LEU A 19 10.13 -0.24 -18.02
CA LEU A 19 11.19 -0.09 -17.04
C LEU A 19 11.00 -1.17 -15.97
N THR A 20 11.92 -2.13 -15.89
CA THR A 20 11.91 -3.18 -14.86
C THR A 20 13.01 -2.85 -13.85
N PHE A 21 12.68 -2.01 -12.87
CA PHE A 21 13.68 -1.56 -11.90
C PHE A 21 13.93 -2.62 -10.83
N ARG A 22 14.80 -3.60 -11.12
CA ARG A 22 15.23 -4.59 -10.11
C ARG A 22 16.25 -4.02 -9.12
N SER A 23 16.95 -2.96 -9.50
CA SER A 23 17.83 -2.17 -8.64
C SER A 23 17.16 -0.84 -8.27
N TRP A 24 17.75 -0.13 -7.30
CA TRP A 24 17.31 1.21 -6.94
C TRP A 24 17.23 2.13 -8.16
N ASN A 25 16.12 2.84 -8.30
CA ASN A 25 15.94 3.89 -9.29
C ASN A 25 15.30 5.11 -8.63
N SER A 26 16.06 6.20 -8.53
CA SER A 26 15.62 7.43 -7.87
C SER A 26 14.49 8.16 -8.61
N GLN A 27 14.23 7.80 -9.87
CA GLN A 27 13.14 8.33 -10.70
C GLN A 27 11.86 7.50 -10.59
N PHE A 28 11.73 6.60 -9.59
CA PHE A 28 10.54 5.75 -9.40
C PHE A 28 9.21 6.53 -9.42
N LEU A 29 9.18 7.78 -8.93
CA LEU A 29 7.97 8.64 -8.96
C LEU A 29 7.50 9.00 -10.38
N LYS A 30 8.37 8.90 -11.39
CA LYS A 30 8.03 9.15 -12.80
C LYS A 30 7.47 7.91 -13.50
N CYS A 31 7.38 6.77 -12.82
CA CYS A 31 6.87 5.53 -13.38
C CYS A 31 5.41 5.64 -13.85
N SER A 32 4.57 6.37 -13.10
CA SER A 32 3.18 6.63 -13.45
C SER A 32 2.66 7.86 -12.71
N GLU A 33 1.70 8.57 -13.30
CA GLU A 33 0.98 9.68 -12.65
C GLU A 33 0.29 9.23 -11.35
N LEU A 34 -0.07 7.95 -11.24
CA LEU A 34 -0.65 7.34 -10.03
C LEU A 34 0.31 7.32 -8.82
N PHE A 35 1.58 7.69 -8.98
CA PHE A 35 2.54 7.86 -7.89
C PHE A 35 2.36 9.18 -7.13
N PHE A 36 1.50 10.08 -7.60
CA PHE A 36 1.26 11.35 -6.93
C PHE A 36 0.94 11.24 -5.41
N PRO A 37 0.20 10.24 -4.89
CA PRO A 37 -0.13 10.17 -3.46
C PRO A 37 1.09 10.00 -2.54
N ILE A 38 2.19 9.43 -3.06
CA ILE A 38 3.44 9.26 -2.30
C ILE A 38 4.47 10.35 -2.60
N MET A 39 4.27 11.19 -3.62
CA MET A 39 5.22 12.24 -3.99
C MET A 39 5.64 13.18 -2.84
N PRO A 40 4.75 13.60 -1.91
CA PRO A 40 5.16 14.52 -0.84
C PRO A 40 6.31 14.03 0.03
N TYR A 41 6.45 12.71 0.19
CA TYR A 41 7.48 12.06 1.00
C TYR A 41 8.49 11.29 0.15
N GLY A 42 8.05 10.66 -0.93
CA GLY A 42 8.90 9.89 -1.85
C GLY A 42 9.97 10.74 -2.53
N LYS A 43 9.71 12.03 -2.78
CA LYS A 43 10.66 12.93 -3.45
C LYS A 43 11.99 13.09 -2.71
N VAL A 44 11.99 12.84 -1.39
CA VAL A 44 13.21 12.91 -0.56
C VAL A 44 14.22 11.87 -1.03
N PHE A 45 13.74 10.70 -1.42
CA PHE A 45 14.56 9.59 -1.87
C PHE A 45 14.99 9.75 -3.35
N SER A 46 14.39 10.66 -4.11
CA SER A 46 14.76 10.89 -5.51
C SER A 46 16.18 11.46 -5.73
N ASN A 47 16.87 11.86 -4.66
CA ASN A 47 18.26 12.29 -4.70
C ASN A 47 19.26 11.17 -4.35
N PHE A 48 18.79 9.98 -4.01
CA PHE A 48 19.64 8.87 -3.61
C PHE A 48 20.24 8.16 -4.83
N CYS A 49 21.55 7.89 -4.80
CA CYS A 49 22.25 7.14 -5.84
C CYS A 49 22.16 5.61 -5.64
N SER A 50 21.79 5.15 -4.45
CA SER A 50 21.68 3.75 -4.06
C SER A 50 20.45 3.53 -3.18
N TRP A 51 20.15 2.28 -2.86
CA TRP A 51 19.05 1.94 -1.96
C TRP A 51 19.14 2.70 -0.63
N PRO A 52 18.03 3.31 -0.15
CA PRO A 52 18.00 3.88 1.18
C PRO A 52 18.27 2.81 2.22
N GLN A 53 19.07 3.17 3.22
CA GLN A 53 19.30 2.34 4.40
C GLN A 53 18.13 2.47 5.37
N LEU A 54 18.05 1.56 6.34
CA LEU A 54 17.00 1.58 7.36
C LEU A 54 16.96 2.90 8.15
N ASN A 55 18.12 3.49 8.41
CA ASN A 55 18.22 4.78 9.09
C ASN A 55 17.61 5.92 8.25
N ASP A 56 17.78 5.90 6.94
CA ASP A 56 17.23 6.92 6.05
C ASP A 56 15.69 6.92 6.07
N LEU A 57 15.08 5.73 6.13
CA LEU A 57 13.63 5.59 6.31
C LEU A 57 13.18 6.21 7.64
N ASN A 58 13.87 5.89 8.74
CA ASN A 58 13.51 6.38 10.08
C ASN A 58 13.74 7.88 10.26
N VAL A 59 14.80 8.46 9.69
CA VAL A 59 15.10 9.90 9.77
C VAL A 59 14.05 10.73 9.03
N HIS A 60 13.51 10.19 7.92
CA HIS A 60 12.49 10.88 7.12
C HIS A 60 11.05 10.56 7.53
N LEU A 61 10.84 9.61 8.44
CA LEU A 61 9.52 9.31 9.02
C LEU A 61 9.04 10.50 9.88
N PRO A 62 7.88 11.11 9.58
CA PRO A 62 7.32 12.16 10.40
C PRO A 62 7.13 11.74 11.88
N SER A 63 7.61 12.57 12.81
CA SER A 63 7.68 12.24 14.24
C SER A 63 6.34 11.99 14.93
N PHE A 64 5.22 12.44 14.34
CA PHE A 64 3.87 12.27 14.87
C PHE A 64 3.23 10.92 14.51
N ILE A 65 3.90 10.09 13.72
CA ILE A 65 3.35 8.80 13.27
C ILE A 65 3.54 7.77 14.37
N CYS A 66 2.41 7.26 14.86
CA CYS A 66 2.33 6.21 15.86
C CYS A 66 1.38 5.11 15.40
N SER A 67 1.57 3.89 15.91
CA SER A 67 0.58 2.83 15.86
C SER A 67 -0.70 3.24 16.61
N TRP A 68 -1.76 2.44 16.48
CA TRP A 68 -3.01 2.72 17.17
C TRP A 68 -2.87 2.68 18.70
N SER A 69 -1.97 1.87 19.25
CA SER A 69 -1.72 1.77 20.69
C SER A 69 -0.84 2.92 21.24
N GLY A 70 -0.42 3.86 20.38
CA GLY A 70 0.39 5.01 20.77
C GLY A 70 1.90 4.81 20.64
N GLN A 71 2.37 3.64 20.19
CA GLN A 71 3.80 3.42 19.97
C GLN A 71 4.29 4.20 18.76
N LYS A 72 5.44 4.88 18.90
CA LYS A 72 6.07 5.55 17.77
C LYS A 72 6.45 4.51 16.72
N ILE A 73 6.07 4.74 15.46
CA ILE A 73 6.47 3.84 14.39
C ILE A 73 7.98 3.94 14.16
N ASN A 74 8.64 2.80 14.01
CA ASN A 74 10.02 2.71 13.56
C ASN A 74 10.17 1.50 12.62
N PHE A 75 10.96 1.66 11.56
CA PHE A 75 11.34 0.57 10.68
C PHE A 75 12.51 -0.19 11.30
N VAL A 76 12.34 -1.50 11.46
CA VAL A 76 13.35 -2.40 12.02
C VAL A 76 13.76 -3.44 11.00
N LEU A 77 15.01 -3.87 11.02
CA LEU A 77 15.51 -4.87 10.07
C LEU A 77 14.76 -6.19 10.26
N GLN A 78 14.19 -6.73 9.17
CA GLN A 78 13.74 -8.11 9.16
C GLN A 78 14.96 -9.05 9.09
N ARG A 79 15.44 -9.51 10.25
CA ARG A 79 16.43 -10.58 10.33
C ARG A 79 15.80 -11.85 9.75
N GLY A 80 16.56 -12.60 8.93
CA GLY A 80 16.05 -13.66 8.05
C GLY A 80 15.15 -14.72 8.70
N MET A 81 14.58 -15.61 7.87
CA MET A 81 13.53 -16.62 8.16
C MET A 81 13.65 -17.51 9.41
N ARG A 82 14.70 -17.39 10.23
CA ARG A 82 14.99 -18.27 11.37
C ARG A 82 14.16 -18.01 12.63
N VAL A 83 13.43 -16.89 12.71
CA VAL A 83 12.51 -16.65 13.84
C VAL A 83 11.10 -16.99 13.41
N LYS A 84 10.81 -18.29 13.29
CA LYS A 84 9.44 -18.79 13.03
C LYS A 84 8.60 -18.85 14.30
N GLU A 85 9.23 -18.87 15.47
CA GLU A 85 8.59 -19.03 16.76
C GLU A 85 8.92 -17.86 17.69
N GLY A 86 7.93 -17.50 18.50
CA GLY A 86 8.01 -16.38 19.45
C GLY A 86 7.44 -15.07 18.91
N PHE A 87 7.24 -14.14 19.83
CA PHE A 87 6.66 -12.82 19.55
C PHE A 87 7.42 -12.05 18.44
N GLU A 88 8.74 -12.21 18.38
CA GLU A 88 9.61 -11.61 17.36
C GLU A 88 9.26 -12.03 15.92
N GLY A 89 8.63 -13.20 15.76
CA GLY A 89 8.16 -13.70 14.47
C GLY A 89 6.86 -13.06 13.98
N LEU A 90 6.06 -12.48 14.88
CA LEU A 90 4.69 -12.04 14.61
C LEU A 90 4.65 -10.61 14.08
N TYR A 91 4.15 -10.41 12.86
CA TYR A 91 4.20 -9.10 12.21
C TYR A 91 3.21 -8.09 12.83
N GLU A 92 1.92 -8.44 12.86
CA GLU A 92 0.85 -7.52 13.30
C GLU A 92 0.97 -7.12 14.78
N PRO A 93 1.24 -8.05 15.72
CA PRO A 93 1.44 -7.69 17.12
C PRO A 93 2.64 -6.78 17.36
N ARG A 94 3.73 -6.92 16.59
CA ARG A 94 4.91 -6.04 16.74
C ARG A 94 4.62 -4.61 16.37
N ILE A 95 3.94 -4.39 15.25
CA ILE A 95 3.55 -3.04 14.85
C ILE A 95 2.58 -2.48 15.88
N PHE A 96 1.59 -3.27 16.31
CA PHE A 96 0.57 -2.79 17.23
C PHE A 96 1.19 -2.47 18.60
N LEU A 97 1.97 -3.36 19.20
CA LEU A 97 2.44 -3.26 20.59
C LEU A 97 3.78 -2.56 20.76
N LEU A 98 4.65 -2.57 19.74
CA LEU A 98 6.00 -1.97 19.80
C LEU A 98 6.20 -0.83 18.78
N GLY A 99 5.29 -0.65 17.82
CA GLY A 99 5.48 0.30 16.72
C GLY A 99 6.52 -0.16 15.69
N GLU A 100 6.94 -1.43 15.74
CA GLU A 100 8.03 -1.93 14.91
C GLU A 100 7.54 -2.52 13.60
N VAL A 101 7.80 -1.81 12.50
CA VAL A 101 7.51 -2.29 11.14
C VAL A 101 8.75 -3.02 10.63
N ARG A 102 8.65 -4.33 10.45
CA ARG A 102 9.77 -5.10 9.87
C ARG A 102 9.95 -4.74 8.40
N THR A 103 11.21 -4.48 8.03
CA THR A 103 11.60 -4.02 6.69
C THR A 103 12.85 -4.78 6.22
N ARG A 104 12.77 -5.33 5.01
CA ARG A 104 13.88 -5.91 4.25
C ARG A 104 14.64 -4.77 3.56
N LEU A 105 15.96 -4.87 3.57
CA LEU A 105 16.81 -3.95 2.81
C LEU A 105 16.70 -4.26 1.31
N GLU A 106 16.89 -3.23 0.49
CA GLU A 106 16.91 -3.34 -0.97
C GLU A 106 15.65 -3.98 -1.56
N ASN A 107 14.50 -3.62 -1.01
CA ASN A 107 13.22 -4.23 -1.35
C ASN A 107 12.17 -3.16 -1.66
N TRP A 108 11.66 -3.16 -2.90
CA TRP A 108 10.68 -2.17 -3.35
C TRP A 108 9.36 -2.26 -2.60
N HIS A 109 8.90 -3.48 -2.31
CA HIS A 109 7.69 -3.71 -1.54
C HIS A 109 7.73 -3.01 -0.18
N ASP A 110 8.80 -3.24 0.60
CA ASP A 110 8.95 -2.66 1.92
C ASP A 110 9.26 -1.16 1.87
N PHE A 111 9.95 -0.69 0.83
CA PHE A 111 10.12 0.74 0.57
C PHE A 111 8.78 1.44 0.34
N PHE A 112 7.91 0.88 -0.52
CA PHE A 112 6.58 1.46 -0.74
C PHE A 112 5.67 1.31 0.46
N ASN A 113 5.81 0.22 1.24
CA ASN A 113 5.12 0.08 2.52
C ASN A 113 5.50 1.24 3.47
N ALA A 114 6.78 1.62 3.52
CA ALA A 114 7.22 2.80 4.28
C ALA A 114 6.61 4.11 3.73
N GLN A 115 6.55 4.29 2.40
CA GLN A 115 5.89 5.46 1.81
C GLN A 115 4.40 5.55 2.18
N ILE A 116 3.71 4.40 2.26
CA ILE A 116 2.31 4.35 2.67
C ILE A 116 2.16 4.71 4.15
N TRP A 117 3.07 4.28 5.03
CA TRP A 117 3.11 4.79 6.41
C TRP A 117 3.28 6.31 6.47
N TYR A 118 4.06 6.92 5.57
CA TYR A 118 4.22 8.37 5.53
C TYR A 118 2.96 9.11 5.06
N SER A 119 2.33 8.59 4.01
CA SER A 119 1.17 9.24 3.37
C SER A 119 -0.16 8.96 4.08
N PHE A 120 -0.33 7.77 4.65
CA PHE A 120 -1.58 7.29 5.25
C PHE A 120 -1.37 6.63 6.63
N PRO A 121 -0.73 7.33 7.59
CA PRO A 121 -0.37 6.75 8.88
C PRO A 121 -1.59 6.31 9.71
N LYS A 122 -2.71 7.04 9.66
CA LYS A 122 -3.92 6.68 10.43
C LYS A 122 -4.60 5.45 9.84
N THR A 123 -4.63 5.34 8.52
CA THR A 123 -5.21 4.20 7.81
C THR A 123 -4.40 2.94 8.06
N LYS A 124 -3.06 3.00 7.94
CA LYS A 124 -2.19 1.87 8.28
C LYS A 124 -2.33 1.44 9.73
N SER A 125 -2.39 2.40 10.66
CA SER A 125 -2.60 2.11 12.07
C SER A 125 -3.96 1.45 12.35
N ALA A 126 -5.02 1.91 11.69
CA ALA A 126 -6.35 1.31 11.83
C ALA A 126 -6.40 -0.13 11.28
N LEU A 127 -5.80 -0.38 10.13
CA LEU A 127 -5.70 -1.73 9.56
C LEU A 127 -4.87 -2.65 10.47
N ASN A 128 -3.71 -2.20 10.94
CA ASN A 128 -2.88 -3.00 11.84
C ASN A 128 -3.59 -3.29 13.19
N MET A 129 -4.30 -2.32 13.77
CA MET A 129 -5.11 -2.56 14.97
C MET A 129 -6.15 -3.66 14.73
N ARG A 130 -6.89 -3.59 13.63
CA ARG A 130 -7.91 -4.60 13.31
C ARG A 130 -7.27 -5.97 13.03
N GLN A 131 -6.16 -6.01 12.31
CA GLN A 131 -5.38 -7.24 12.10
C GLN A 131 -4.93 -7.85 13.43
N PHE A 132 -4.43 -7.02 14.36
CA PHE A 132 -4.02 -7.46 15.69
C PHE A 132 -5.19 -8.01 16.51
N PHE A 133 -6.34 -7.32 16.56
CA PHE A 133 -7.50 -7.83 17.31
C PHE A 133 -8.06 -9.13 16.70
N ALA A 134 -8.10 -9.24 15.38
CA ALA A 134 -8.50 -10.49 14.71
C ALA A 134 -7.49 -11.63 14.98
N PHE A 135 -6.20 -11.31 15.06
CA PHE A 135 -5.16 -12.25 15.47
C PHE A 135 -5.37 -12.69 16.93
N ASP A 136 -5.56 -11.74 17.85
CA ASP A 136 -5.62 -11.99 19.30
C ASP A 136 -6.84 -12.84 19.69
N GLU A 137 -7.97 -12.68 19.00
CA GLU A 137 -9.20 -13.46 19.21
C GLU A 137 -9.01 -14.98 19.03
N HIS A 138 -7.99 -15.39 18.27
CA HIS A 138 -7.70 -16.80 17.97
C HIS A 138 -6.29 -17.24 18.36
N ALA A 139 -5.47 -16.34 18.90
CA ALA A 139 -4.12 -16.66 19.31
C ALA A 139 -4.11 -17.19 20.75
N GLU A 140 -3.29 -18.21 21.00
CA GLU A 140 -3.02 -18.69 22.36
C GLU A 140 -1.96 -17.80 23.00
N PHE A 141 -2.23 -17.31 24.21
CA PHE A 141 -1.25 -16.59 25.01
C PHE A 141 -0.33 -17.57 25.76
N PRO A 142 1.01 -17.36 25.82
CA PRO A 142 1.75 -16.26 25.22
C PRO A 142 1.86 -16.37 23.69
N TRP A 143 1.72 -15.24 22.99
CA TRP A 143 1.76 -15.21 21.53
C TRP A 143 3.12 -15.68 20.99
N CYS A 144 3.14 -16.89 20.42
CA CYS A 144 4.35 -17.50 19.89
C CYS A 144 4.26 -17.86 18.40
N LYS A 145 3.04 -17.98 17.85
CA LYS A 145 2.79 -18.35 16.45
C LYS A 145 1.51 -17.69 15.94
N SER A 146 1.41 -17.52 14.63
CA SER A 146 0.15 -17.11 14.00
C SER A 146 -0.89 -18.23 14.10
N PRO A 147 -2.17 -17.92 14.36
CA PRO A 147 -3.25 -18.88 14.23
C PRO A 147 -3.25 -19.52 12.84
N PRO A 148 -3.58 -20.82 12.71
CA PRO A 148 -3.54 -21.53 11.44
C PRO A 148 -4.59 -21.02 10.45
N ASN A 149 -5.71 -20.52 10.96
CA ASN A 149 -6.81 -19.99 10.15
C ASN A 149 -6.84 -18.47 10.25
N ARG A 150 -6.94 -17.83 9.08
CA ARG A 150 -7.17 -16.39 9.00
C ARG A 150 -8.67 -16.12 9.05
N MET A 151 -9.05 -15.05 9.73
CA MET A 151 -10.40 -14.54 9.65
C MET A 151 -10.64 -13.84 8.31
N ARG A 152 -11.89 -13.85 7.86
CA ARG A 152 -12.34 -13.11 6.67
C ARG A 152 -11.94 -11.63 6.70
N GLU A 153 -11.99 -10.97 7.85
CA GLU A 153 -11.54 -9.57 7.96
C GLU A 153 -10.04 -9.42 7.68
N GLN A 154 -9.21 -10.39 8.09
CA GLN A 154 -7.76 -10.36 7.84
C GLN A 154 -7.46 -10.48 6.35
N ASP A 155 -8.22 -11.27 5.60
CA ASP A 155 -8.07 -11.39 4.14
C ASP A 155 -8.40 -10.06 3.44
N TYR A 156 -9.53 -9.44 3.79
CA TYR A 156 -9.89 -8.13 3.24
C TYR A 156 -8.87 -7.04 3.59
N MET A 157 -8.39 -7.03 4.83
CA MET A 157 -7.39 -6.07 5.27
C MET A 157 -6.06 -6.25 4.54
N THR A 158 -5.58 -7.49 4.33
CA THR A 158 -4.36 -7.73 3.54
C THR A 158 -4.55 -7.37 2.09
N MET A 159 -5.68 -7.74 1.48
CA MET A 159 -6.00 -7.37 0.10
C MET A 159 -6.03 -5.85 -0.07
N PHE A 160 -6.59 -5.12 0.89
CA PHE A 160 -6.58 -3.66 0.86
C PHE A 160 -5.21 -3.07 1.19
N ASP A 161 -4.42 -3.66 2.09
CA ASP A 161 -3.09 -3.16 2.44
C ASP A 161 -2.10 -3.28 1.28
N GLU A 162 -2.15 -4.39 0.54
CA GLU A 162 -1.31 -4.62 -0.64
C GLU A 162 -1.85 -3.96 -1.90
N GLY A 163 -3.17 -4.01 -2.09
CA GLY A 163 -3.85 -3.66 -3.34
C GLY A 163 -4.82 -2.48 -3.27
N GLY A 164 -4.82 -1.72 -2.18
CA GLY A 164 -5.85 -0.72 -1.88
C GLY A 164 -5.85 0.52 -2.77
N CYS A 165 -7.03 1.08 -3.00
CA CYS A 165 -7.20 2.39 -3.62
C CYS A 165 -8.31 3.19 -2.92
N LEU A 166 -8.04 4.46 -2.63
CA LEU A 166 -9.03 5.40 -2.11
C LEU A 166 -9.52 6.26 -3.27
N ILE A 167 -10.82 6.18 -3.59
CA ILE A 167 -11.42 7.05 -4.60
C ILE A 167 -12.03 8.26 -3.91
N ALA A 168 -11.35 9.41 -3.98
CA ALA A 168 -11.93 10.67 -3.56
C ALA A 168 -13.02 11.06 -4.56
N LYS A 169 -14.28 11.10 -4.12
CA LYS A 169 -15.42 11.49 -4.95
C LYS A 169 -15.90 12.89 -4.54
N ILE A 170 -15.96 13.78 -5.52
CA ILE A 170 -16.38 15.18 -5.38
C ILE A 170 -17.43 15.43 -6.45
N ASN A 171 -18.71 15.41 -6.08
CA ASN A 171 -19.82 15.43 -7.03
C ASN A 171 -19.66 14.31 -8.10
N ASN A 172 -19.40 14.69 -9.35
CA ASN A 172 -19.16 13.77 -10.47
C ASN A 172 -17.67 13.50 -10.74
N VAL A 173 -16.77 14.21 -10.07
CA VAL A 173 -15.32 14.03 -10.21
C VAL A 173 -14.86 12.92 -9.27
N LYS A 174 -13.97 12.07 -9.77
CA LYS A 174 -13.32 11.00 -9.00
C LYS A 174 -11.82 11.14 -9.16
N VAL A 175 -11.08 11.07 -8.06
CA VAL A 175 -9.61 11.10 -8.08
C VAL A 175 -9.09 9.88 -7.31
N PRO A 176 -8.30 9.00 -7.95
CA PRO A 176 -7.78 7.81 -7.29
C PRO A 176 -6.50 8.11 -6.52
N PHE A 177 -6.45 7.67 -5.26
CA PHE A 177 -5.26 7.70 -4.41
C PHE A 177 -4.85 6.26 -4.12
N ILE A 178 -3.76 5.81 -4.73
CA ILE A 178 -3.24 4.47 -4.49
C ILE A 178 -2.75 4.38 -3.04
N PHE A 179 -3.22 3.35 -2.34
CA PHE A 179 -2.86 3.01 -0.97
C PHE A 179 -2.07 1.69 -0.92
N GLY A 180 -2.36 0.76 -1.83
CA GLY A 180 -1.73 -0.54 -1.91
C GLY A 180 -0.26 -0.43 -2.31
N HIS A 181 0.64 -0.73 -1.39
CA HIS A 181 2.09 -0.63 -1.63
C HIS A 181 2.59 -1.63 -2.68
N ALA A 182 1.95 -2.80 -2.81
CA ALA A 182 2.29 -3.77 -3.85
C ALA A 182 1.89 -3.29 -5.26
N ILE A 183 0.90 -2.38 -5.37
CA ILE A 183 0.54 -1.78 -6.67
C ILE A 183 1.68 -0.92 -7.19
N TYR A 184 2.32 -0.12 -6.33
CA TYR A 184 3.49 0.67 -6.71
C TYR A 184 4.65 -0.21 -7.18
N GLU A 185 4.99 -1.25 -6.42
CA GLU A 185 6.02 -2.22 -6.81
C GLU A 185 5.74 -2.85 -8.18
N ARG A 186 4.51 -3.32 -8.38
CA ARG A 186 4.16 -4.01 -9.63
C ARG A 186 4.15 -3.06 -10.83
N MET A 187 3.64 -1.82 -10.68
CA MET A 187 3.76 -0.78 -11.71
C MET A 187 5.23 -0.51 -12.04
N LEU A 188 6.10 -0.49 -11.02
CA LEU A 188 7.54 -0.31 -11.17
C LEU A 188 8.22 -1.47 -11.93
N TYR A 189 7.62 -2.66 -11.93
CA TYR A 189 8.04 -3.80 -12.73
C TYR A 189 7.34 -3.88 -14.10
N GLY A 190 6.60 -2.85 -14.51
CA GLY A 190 5.90 -2.79 -15.79
C GLY A 190 4.53 -3.45 -15.80
N GLN A 191 4.05 -3.99 -14.68
CA GLN A 191 2.73 -4.62 -14.62
C GLN A 191 1.64 -3.55 -14.55
N THR A 192 0.92 -3.35 -15.65
CA THR A 192 -0.14 -2.34 -15.76
C THR A 192 -1.55 -2.92 -15.82
N ASP A 193 -1.70 -4.21 -16.10
CA ASP A 193 -2.97 -4.93 -16.03
C ASP A 193 -3.21 -5.48 -14.61
N LEU A 194 -3.40 -4.55 -13.67
CA LEU A 194 -3.63 -4.88 -12.26
C LEU A 194 -5.00 -4.40 -11.81
N SER A 195 -5.60 -5.22 -10.97
CA SER A 195 -6.82 -4.88 -10.23
C SER A 195 -6.48 -4.48 -8.80
N MET A 196 -7.14 -3.44 -8.33
CA MET A 196 -7.05 -2.90 -6.98
C MET A 196 -8.34 -3.14 -6.21
N CYS A 197 -8.23 -3.18 -4.89
CA CYS A 197 -9.35 -3.17 -3.97
C CYS A 197 -9.67 -1.72 -3.58
N ALA A 198 -10.73 -1.15 -4.14
CA ALA A 198 -11.06 0.25 -3.96
C ALA A 198 -12.20 0.48 -2.96
N ILE A 199 -12.15 1.61 -2.26
CA ILE A 199 -13.29 2.18 -1.53
C ILE A 199 -13.53 3.62 -2.01
N THR A 200 -14.78 4.09 -1.94
CA THR A 200 -15.12 5.48 -2.27
C THR A 200 -15.24 6.33 -1.01
N ILE A 201 -14.63 7.51 -1.03
CA ILE A 201 -14.70 8.50 0.04
C ILE A 201 -15.28 9.80 -0.50
N GLU A 202 -16.48 10.14 -0.03
CA GLU A 202 -17.14 11.40 -0.37
C GLU A 202 -16.36 12.57 0.24
N CYS A 203 -16.05 13.57 -0.59
CA CYS A 203 -15.27 14.74 -0.26
C CYS A 203 -16.00 16.02 -0.69
N GLU A 204 -15.81 17.08 0.09
CA GLU A 204 -16.36 18.39 -0.23
C GLU A 204 -15.70 18.99 -1.48
N VAL A 205 -16.39 19.92 -2.15
CA VAL A 205 -15.86 20.63 -3.34
C VAL A 205 -14.52 21.32 -3.04
N SER A 206 -14.33 21.82 -1.82
CA SER A 206 -13.09 22.46 -1.39
C SER A 206 -11.87 21.52 -1.42
N PHE A 207 -12.06 20.20 -1.48
CA PHE A 207 -11.00 19.20 -1.49
C PHE A 207 -10.04 19.37 -2.66
N LEU A 208 -10.56 19.65 -3.87
CA LEU A 208 -9.74 19.78 -5.09
C LEU A 208 -8.76 20.96 -5.01
N ASN A 209 -9.11 22.00 -4.25
CA ASN A 209 -8.28 23.21 -4.10
C ASN A 209 -7.26 23.11 -2.97
N LYS A 210 -7.24 22.00 -2.21
CA LYS A 210 -6.30 21.79 -1.11
C LYS A 210 -4.96 21.30 -1.65
N ARG A 211 -3.87 21.64 -0.94
CA ARG A 211 -2.56 21.04 -1.21
C ARG A 211 -2.64 19.53 -1.04
N LEU A 212 -1.85 18.79 -1.79
CA LEU A 212 -1.84 17.33 -1.76
C LEU A 212 -1.66 16.75 -0.35
N LYS A 213 -0.79 17.32 0.49
CA LYS A 213 -0.64 16.89 1.89
C LYS A 213 -1.92 17.03 2.71
N ASP A 214 -2.69 18.09 2.45
CA ASP A 214 -3.97 18.35 3.14
C ASP A 214 -5.07 17.41 2.61
N GLN A 215 -5.06 17.09 1.31
CA GLN A 215 -5.92 16.06 0.72
C GLN A 215 -5.65 14.67 1.33
N LEU A 216 -4.37 14.26 1.40
CA LEU A 216 -3.95 13.01 2.02
C LEU A 216 -4.41 12.92 3.47
N LYS A 217 -4.25 13.98 4.26
CA LYS A 217 -4.71 14.00 5.67
C LYS A 217 -6.22 13.77 5.79
N ILE A 218 -7.02 14.37 4.91
CA ILE A 218 -8.48 14.19 4.91
C ILE A 218 -8.84 12.74 4.55
N LEU A 219 -8.24 12.21 3.49
CA LEU A 219 -8.50 10.84 3.06
C LEU A 219 -8.03 9.83 4.10
N ASP A 220 -6.85 10.03 4.69
CA ASP A 220 -6.29 9.18 5.73
C ASP A 220 -7.20 9.09 6.95
N LEU A 221 -7.73 10.23 7.43
CA LEU A 221 -8.67 10.25 8.56
C LEU A 221 -10.00 9.54 8.22
N LYS A 222 -10.55 9.79 7.03
CA LYS A 222 -11.83 9.18 6.62
C LYS A 222 -11.68 7.67 6.37
N ALA A 223 -10.62 7.26 5.67
CA ALA A 223 -10.30 5.86 5.41
C ALA A 223 -10.05 5.09 6.72
N ALA A 224 -9.26 5.65 7.64
CA ALA A 224 -9.05 5.07 8.96
C ALA A 224 -10.37 4.83 9.71
N LYS A 225 -11.28 5.81 9.72
CA LYS A 225 -12.60 5.67 10.35
C LYS A 225 -13.41 4.53 9.73
N ILE A 226 -13.44 4.43 8.40
CA ILE A 226 -14.14 3.35 7.69
C ILE A 226 -13.52 2.00 8.05
N LEU A 227 -12.21 1.85 7.81
CA LEU A 227 -11.49 0.57 7.92
C LEU A 227 -11.32 0.09 9.37
N SER A 228 -11.45 0.98 10.35
CA SER A 228 -11.50 0.58 11.77
C SER A 228 -12.80 -0.13 12.17
N ASN A 229 -13.86 -0.07 11.35
CA ASN A 229 -15.14 -0.68 11.66
C ASN A 229 -15.19 -2.15 11.20
N ARG A 230 -15.26 -3.10 12.13
CA ARG A 230 -15.33 -4.55 11.84
C ARG A 230 -16.45 -4.93 10.86
N ASN A 231 -17.62 -4.28 10.98
CA ASN A 231 -18.83 -4.72 10.28
C ASN A 231 -18.69 -4.62 8.74
N ILE A 232 -17.81 -3.75 8.25
CA ILE A 232 -17.59 -3.57 6.81
C ILE A 232 -17.00 -4.82 6.15
N TYR A 233 -16.36 -5.71 6.92
CA TYR A 233 -15.72 -6.92 6.39
C TYR A 233 -16.72 -8.08 6.21
N TYR A 234 -17.90 -7.98 6.81
CA TYR A 234 -18.89 -9.05 6.86
C TYR A 234 -20.19 -8.70 6.13
N GLU A 235 -20.77 -7.54 6.44
CA GLU A 235 -22.16 -7.20 6.04
C GLU A 235 -22.21 -6.13 4.95
N ASN A 236 -21.55 -4.99 5.16
CA ASN A 236 -21.66 -3.81 4.30
C ASN A 236 -20.32 -3.48 3.66
N LYS A 237 -19.86 -4.34 2.76
CA LYS A 237 -18.54 -4.23 2.14
C LYS A 237 -18.46 -3.01 1.22
N PRO A 238 -17.66 -1.98 1.54
CA PRO A 238 -17.46 -0.83 0.65
C PRO A 238 -16.48 -1.13 -0.49
N PHE A 239 -15.91 -2.35 -0.51
CA PHE A 239 -14.83 -2.76 -1.40
C PHE A 239 -15.34 -3.16 -2.78
N PHE A 240 -14.69 -2.67 -3.82
CA PHE A 240 -14.95 -3.08 -5.20
C PHE A 240 -13.65 -3.15 -6.01
N THR A 241 -13.67 -3.96 -7.06
CA THR A 241 -12.53 -4.09 -7.97
C THR A 241 -12.37 -2.85 -8.85
N PHE A 242 -11.16 -2.32 -8.94
CA PHE A 242 -10.85 -1.12 -9.71
C PHE A 242 -9.53 -1.28 -10.47
N SER A 243 -9.53 -1.13 -11.80
CA SER A 243 -8.32 -1.34 -12.60
C SER A 243 -7.43 -0.10 -12.67
N ILE A 244 -6.12 -0.31 -12.87
CA ILE A 244 -5.16 0.77 -13.13
C ILE A 244 -5.56 1.61 -14.35
N ALA A 245 -5.99 0.96 -15.44
CA ALA A 245 -6.43 1.68 -16.65
C ALA A 245 -7.59 2.65 -16.35
N LYS A 246 -8.54 2.24 -15.51
CA LYS A 246 -9.65 3.11 -15.09
C LYS A 246 -9.17 4.20 -14.14
N ALA A 247 -8.21 3.92 -13.27
CA ALA A 247 -7.58 4.92 -12.41
C ALA A 247 -6.90 6.02 -13.24
N LEU A 248 -6.13 5.66 -14.27
CA LEU A 248 -5.49 6.61 -15.16
C LEU A 248 -6.51 7.47 -15.92
N SER A 249 -7.67 6.93 -16.29
CA SER A 249 -8.72 7.72 -16.96
C SER A 249 -9.35 8.82 -16.10
N TYR A 250 -9.02 8.88 -14.81
CA TYR A 250 -9.52 9.87 -13.85
C TYR A 250 -8.50 11.00 -13.57
N LEU A 251 -7.27 10.88 -14.07
CA LEU A 251 -6.23 11.90 -13.97
C LEU A 251 -6.11 12.65 -15.29
#